data_AF-A0A3M0WKC5-F1
#
_entry.id   AF-A0A3M0WKC5-F1
#
_cell.length_a   1.000
_cell.length_b   1.000
_cell.length_c   1.000
_cell.angle_alpha   90.00
_cell.angle_beta   90.00
_cell.angle_gamma   90.00
#
_symmetry.space_group_name_H-M   'P 1'
#
loop_
_entity.id
_entity.type
_entity.pdbx_description
1 polymer ?
#
loop_
_entity_poly.entity_id
_entity_poly.type
_entity_poly.pdbx_seq_one_letter_code
_entity_poly.pdbx_strand_id
1 'polypeptide(L)' 'MILCAGEALIDMIPGRTAAGEAAFVPRPGGAVFNTAVALG' A
#
# COMPACT_ATOMS: atom_id res chain seq x y z
N MET A 1 -24.13 -0.23 -1.65
CA MET A 1 -23.01 -0.96 -2.27
C MET A 1 -22.30 0.01 -3.20
N ILE A 2 -21.00 0.26 -2.96
CA ILE A 2 -20.16 1.14 -3.78
C ILE A 2 -19.14 0.24 -4.50
N LEU A 3 -19.02 0.37 -5.82
CA LEU A 3 -18.01 -0.34 -6.61
C LEU A 3 -16.80 0.57 -6.84
N CYS A 4 -15.66 0.21 -6.26
CA CYS A 4 -14.36 0.82 -6.55
C CYS A 4 -13.60 -0.06 -7.56
N ALA A 5 -13.44 0.41 -8.80
CA ALA A 5 -12.76 -0.33 -9.86
C ALA A 5 -11.55 0.47 -10.39
N GLY A 6 -10.35 -0.01 -10.08
CA GLY A 6 -9.09 0.65 -10.41
C GLY A 6 -7.89 -0.16 -9.93
N GLU A 7 -6.76 0.50 -9.76
CA GLU A 7 -5.50 -0.16 -9.42
C GLU A 7 -5.44 -0.64 -7.96
N ALA A 8 -4.77 -1.77 -7.79
CA ALA A 8 -4.27 -2.27 -6.51
C ALA A 8 -2.77 -2.52 -6.68
N LEU A 9 -1.97 -1.85 -5.87
CA LEU A 9 -0.51 -1.80 -6.00
C LEU A 9 0.17 -2.22 -4.70
N ILE A 10 1.48 -2.47 -4.78
CA ILE A 10 2.35 -2.54 -3.61
C ILE A 10 3.29 -1.34 -3.65
N ASP A 11 3.16 -0.47 -2.66
CA ASP A 11 4.05 0.66 -2.46
C ASP A 11 5.32 0.18 -1.74
N MET A 12 6.48 0.46 -2.33
CA MET A 12 7.80 0.14 -1.78
C MET A 12 8.36 1.37 -1.06
N ILE A 13 8.10 1.47 0.24
CA ILE A 13 8.47 2.64 1.05
C ILE A 13 9.88 2.46 1.62
N PRO A 14 10.79 3.45 1.51
CA PRO A 14 12.11 3.37 2.13
C PRO A 14 12.01 3.11 3.65
N GLY A 15 12.78 2.13 4.13
CA GLY A 15 12.82 1.73 5.53
C GLY A 15 14.16 1.11 5.92
N ARG A 16 14.18 0.44 7.07
CA ARG A 16 15.37 -0.26 7.56
C ARG A 16 15.03 -1.67 8.06
N THR A 17 15.97 -2.61 7.90
CA THR A 17 15.88 -3.95 8.51
C THR A 17 16.08 -3.87 10.02
N ALA A 18 15.83 -4.98 10.73
CA ALA A 18 16.12 -5.07 12.17
C ALA A 18 17.62 -4.83 12.50
N ALA A 19 18.52 -5.12 11.55
CA ALA A 19 19.95 -4.84 11.65
C ALA A 19 20.33 -3.40 11.26
N GLY A 20 19.36 -2.57 10.85
CA GLY A 20 19.55 -1.15 10.51
C GLY A 20 19.95 -0.87 9.05
N GLU A 21 20.00 -1.88 8.19
CA GLU A 21 20.35 -1.77 6.78
C GLU A 21 19.23 -1.12 5.97
N ALA A 22 19.56 -0.41 4.88
CA ALA A 22 18.55 0.19 4.01
C ALA A 22 17.72 -0.90 3.31
N ALA A 23 16.40 -0.75 3.33
CA ALA A 23 15.46 -1.69 2.73
C ALA A 23 14.21 -0.96 2.23
N PHE A 24 13.29 -1.69 1.61
CA PHE A 24 11.96 -1.23 1.27
C PHE A 24 10.91 -2.05 2.00
N VAL A 25 9.93 -1.37 2.59
CA VAL A 25 8.80 -1.98 3.29
C VAL A 25 7.61 -2.04 2.34
N PRO A 26 7.12 -3.23 1.96
CA PRO A 26 5.94 -3.34 1.11
C PRO A 26 4.69 -2.95 1.89
N ARG A 27 3.85 -2.10 1.30
CA ARG A 27 2.52 -1.73 1.80
C ARG A 27 1.48 -1.88 0.70
N PRO A 28 0.26 -2.36 0.99
CA PRO A 28 -0.85 -2.22 0.05
C PRO A 28 -1.05 -0.74 -0.30
N GLY A 29 -1.22 -0.46 -1.59
CA GLY A 29 -1.37 0.88 -2.13
C GLY A 29 -2.30 0.89 -3.35
N GLY A 30 -2.37 2.05 -4.01
CA GLY A 30 -3.33 2.35 -5.07
C GLY A 30 -4.44 3.28 -4.57
N ALA A 31 -4.75 4.34 -5.34
CA ALA A 31 -5.72 5.35 -4.93
C ALA A 31 -7.12 4.74 -4.84
N VAL A 32 -7.51 3.93 -5.84
CA VAL A 32 -8.82 3.27 -5.83
C VAL A 32 -8.89 2.16 -4.78
N PHE A 33 -7.83 1.38 -4.60
CA PHE A 33 -7.73 0.39 -3.52
C PHE A 33 -7.86 1.03 -2.13
N ASN A 34 -7.12 2.11 -1.86
CA ASN A 34 -7.17 2.82 -0.59
C ASN A 34 -8.57 3.42 -0.33
N THR A 35 -9.25 3.91 -1.37
CA THR A 35 -10.64 4.37 -1.27
C THR A 35 -11.58 3.23 -0.87
N ALA A 36 -11.43 2.04 -1.49
CA ALA A 36 -12.23 0.87 -1.14
C ALA A 36 -12.02 0.46 0.33
N VAL A 37 -10.78 0.43 0.81
CA VAL A 37 -10.45 0.12 2.22
C VAL A 37 -11.05 1.15 3.18
N ALA A 38 -11.01 2.44 2.82
CA ALA A 38 -11.55 3.52 3.66
C ALA A 38 -13.09 3.50 3.78
N LEU A 39 -13.78 2.92 2.80
CA LEU A 39 -15.24 2.81 2.80
C LEU A 39 -15.76 1.68 3.72
N GLY A 40 -14.90 0.73 4.12
CA GLY A 40 -15.27 -0.46 4.90
C GLY A 40 -15.98 -1.54 4.08
#